data_AF-A0A4R5QCU3-F1
#
_entry.id   AF-A0A4R5QCU3-F1
#
_cell.length_a   1.000
_cell.length_b   1.000
_cell.length_c   1.000
_cell.angle_alpha   90.00
_cell.angle_beta   90.00
_cell.angle_gamma   90.00
#
_symmetry.space_group_name_H-M   'P 1'
#
loop_
_entity.id
_entity.type
_entity.pdbx_description
1 polymer ?
#
loop_
_entity_poly.entity_id
_entity_poly.type
_entity_poly.pdbx_seq_one_letter_code
_entity_poly.pdbx_strand_id
1 'polypeptide(L)'
;MSDVIAVLLADATRATDAVHALEARHAAGSLTIFGLALLGREADGTLRLRRPATPGPSGAPLAGLVRRLVARAGGTAEDGLADLGIAPDFVEEVLGALAPGHVALLAEVEEHWFVAGDAALAAFEGSVIRRRRLHRGEDWIASEVSVLDAELQALERAAEDAAGDLATAIRRRATADRVRLAALAARTDVSLAALHDEVRARLALLDRQFRQADMAGDVRGETQVRIALSIARMRAEAERRSVRLRRAVEVAQQALGTEDPEDG
;
A
#
# COMPACT_ATOMS: atom_id res chain seq x y z
N MET A 1 2.93 5.85 -9.55
CA MET A 1 2.91 4.67 -8.67
C MET A 1 4.16 4.77 -7.82
N SER A 2 4.03 4.60 -6.50
CA SER A 2 5.17 4.70 -5.60
C SER A 2 5.97 3.40 -5.52
N ASP A 3 7.25 3.57 -5.27
CA ASP A 3 8.22 2.54 -4.92
C ASP A 3 8.57 2.67 -3.44
N VAL A 4 8.88 1.53 -2.83
CA VAL A 4 9.51 1.48 -1.51
C VAL A 4 10.98 1.17 -1.72
N ILE A 5 11.83 2.01 -1.14
CA ILE A 5 13.28 1.90 -1.20
C ILE A 5 13.80 1.66 0.22
N ALA A 6 14.70 0.69 0.36
CA ALA A 6 15.55 0.51 1.52
C ALA A 6 17.00 0.78 1.13
N VAL A 7 17.68 1.66 1.87
CA VAL A 7 19.11 1.93 1.72
C VAL A 7 19.79 1.47 3.00
N LEU A 8 20.72 0.52 2.88
CA LEU A 8 21.45 -0.04 4.01
C LEU A 8 22.73 0.75 4.25
N LEU A 9 22.90 1.27 5.45
CA LEU A 9 23.92 2.27 5.77
C LEU A 9 24.72 1.82 6.99
N ALA A 10 26.02 2.09 6.97
CA ALA A 10 26.95 1.66 8.02
C ALA A 10 26.56 2.19 9.41
N ASP A 11 26.04 3.41 9.47
CA ASP A 11 25.74 4.10 10.72
C ASP A 11 24.68 5.20 10.55
N ALA A 12 24.36 5.84 11.67
CA ALA A 12 23.36 6.90 11.74
C ALA A 12 23.77 8.20 11.03
N THR A 13 25.08 8.49 10.96
CA THR A 13 25.57 9.69 10.26
C THR A 13 25.35 9.53 8.77
N ARG A 14 25.75 8.38 8.20
CA ARG A 14 25.46 8.03 6.80
C ARG A 14 23.97 8.02 6.49
N ALA A 15 23.15 7.59 7.44
CA ALA A 15 21.70 7.63 7.29
C ALA A 15 21.14 9.06 7.20
N THR A 16 21.64 9.97 8.03
CA THR A 16 21.29 11.40 7.94
C THR A 16 21.73 12.01 6.61
N ASP A 17 22.93 11.69 6.13
CA ASP A 17 23.41 12.17 4.84
C ASP A 17 22.53 11.66 3.68
N ALA A 18 22.12 10.39 3.73
CA ALA A 18 21.21 9.80 2.74
C ALA A 18 19.82 10.43 2.77
N VAL A 19 19.30 10.74 3.96
CA VAL A 19 18.06 11.51 4.12
C VAL A 19 18.18 12.87 3.42
N HIS A 20 19.25 13.61 3.68
CA HIS A 20 19.46 14.92 3.06
C HIS A 20 19.62 14.83 1.54
N ALA A 21 20.29 13.79 1.03
CA ALA A 21 20.40 13.55 -0.40
C ALA A 21 19.02 13.33 -1.05
N LEU A 22 18.16 12.52 -0.44
CA LEU A 22 16.79 12.30 -0.92
C LEU A 22 15.92 13.57 -0.79
N GLU A 23 16.03 14.30 0.32
CA GLU A 23 15.31 15.58 0.52
C GLU A 23 15.74 16.63 -0.51
N ALA A 24 17.03 16.67 -0.89
CA ALA A 24 17.50 17.53 -1.97
C ALA A 24 16.92 17.12 -3.33
N ARG A 25 16.81 15.81 -3.60
CA ARG A 25 16.14 15.30 -4.81
C ARG A 25 14.64 15.60 -4.82
N HIS A 26 14.00 15.58 -3.66
CA HIS A 26 12.62 16.02 -3.47
C HIS A 26 12.47 17.51 -3.76
N ALA A 27 13.29 18.37 -3.17
CA ALA A 27 13.28 19.80 -3.47
C ALA A 27 13.52 20.09 -4.95
N ALA A 28 14.41 19.34 -5.60
CA ALA A 28 14.71 19.45 -7.02
C ALA A 28 13.62 18.87 -7.95
N GLY A 29 12.56 18.25 -7.41
CA GLY A 29 11.46 17.69 -8.22
C GLY A 29 11.82 16.43 -9.02
N SER A 30 12.98 15.83 -8.77
CA SER A 30 13.40 14.58 -9.41
C SER A 30 12.72 13.33 -8.82
N LEU A 31 12.26 13.44 -7.56
CA LEU A 31 11.42 12.45 -6.89
C LEU A 31 10.46 13.13 -5.91
N THR A 32 9.46 12.42 -5.43
CA THR A 32 8.57 12.87 -4.34
C THR A 32 8.61 11.87 -3.21
N ILE A 33 8.88 12.32 -1.97
CA ILE A 33 8.90 11.45 -0.79
C ILE A 33 7.53 11.48 -0.13
N PHE A 34 6.81 10.36 -0.11
CA PHE A 34 5.52 10.25 0.59
C PHE A 34 5.68 9.86 2.05
N GLY A 35 6.75 9.13 2.37
CA GLY A 35 7.11 8.76 3.74
C GLY A 35 8.60 8.44 3.83
N LEU A 36 9.18 8.67 5.01
CA LEU A 36 10.57 8.32 5.31
C LEU A 36 10.69 7.84 6.75
N ALA A 37 11.44 6.76 6.97
CA ALA A 37 11.74 6.21 8.28
C ALA A 37 13.20 5.75 8.37
N LEU A 38 13.77 5.76 9.59
CA LEU A 38 15.08 5.20 9.88
C LEU A 38 14.94 4.06 10.89
N LEU A 39 15.46 2.90 10.52
CA LEU A 39 15.41 1.67 11.32
C LEU A 39 16.84 1.23 11.60
N GLY A 40 17.29 1.34 12.85
CA GLY A 40 18.58 0.83 13.29
C GLY A 40 18.48 -0.62 13.75
N ARG A 41 19.54 -1.40 13.51
CA ARG A 41 19.74 -2.68 14.17
C ARG A 41 20.83 -2.55 15.22
N GLU A 42 20.47 -2.80 16.46
CA GLU A 42 21.40 -2.74 17.59
C GLU A 42 22.34 -3.95 17.60
N ALA A 43 23.40 -3.90 18.41
CA ALA A 43 24.42 -4.96 18.46
C ALA A 43 23.87 -6.32 18.93
N ASP A 44 22.80 -6.31 19.73
CA ASP A 44 22.07 -7.51 20.19
C ASP A 44 21.09 -8.05 19.13
N GLY A 45 21.03 -7.44 17.94
CA GLY A 45 20.14 -7.81 16.84
C GLY A 45 18.73 -7.23 16.96
N THR A 46 18.42 -6.48 18.02
CA THR A 46 17.13 -5.81 18.18
C THR A 46 16.98 -4.66 17.18
N LEU A 47 15.76 -4.43 16.71
CA LEU A 47 15.47 -3.30 15.84
C LEU A 47 14.94 -2.12 16.63
N ARG A 48 15.47 -0.93 16.33
CA ARG A 48 15.02 0.33 16.92
C ARG A 48 14.69 1.35 15.85
N LEU A 49 13.53 1.96 16.03
CA LEU A 49 13.07 3.08 15.24
C LEU A 49 13.84 4.34 15.64
N ARG A 50 14.67 4.85 14.74
CA ARG A 50 15.47 6.07 14.96
C ARG A 50 14.76 7.33 14.47
N ARG A 51 13.99 7.19 13.38
CA ARG A 51 13.07 8.19 12.87
C ARG A 51 11.76 7.51 12.47
N PRO A 52 10.63 7.80 13.12
CA PRO A 52 9.34 7.26 12.71
C PRO A 52 8.96 7.76 11.33
N ALA A 53 8.21 6.92 10.61
CA ALA A 53 7.55 7.34 9.38
C ALA A 53 6.66 8.56 9.66
N THR A 54 6.61 9.50 8.72
CA THR A 54 5.73 10.67 8.81
C THR A 54 4.29 10.21 9.06
N PRO A 55 3.62 10.68 10.12
CA PRO A 55 2.23 10.31 10.40
C PRO A 55 1.28 10.89 9.35
N GLY A 56 0.22 10.14 9.02
CA GLY A 56 -0.83 10.55 8.10
C GLY A 56 -0.99 9.63 6.88
N PRO A 57 -1.99 9.89 6.01
CA PRO A 57 -2.36 8.98 4.92
C PRO A 57 -1.22 8.69 3.93
N SER A 58 -0.38 9.68 3.60
CA SER A 58 0.74 9.50 2.67
C SER A 58 1.87 8.61 3.21
N GLY A 59 2.04 8.53 4.54
CA GLY A 59 3.10 7.75 5.18
C GLY A 59 2.61 6.45 5.84
N ALA A 60 1.30 6.19 5.83
CA ALA A 60 0.69 5.03 6.47
C ALA A 60 1.25 3.67 5.97
N PRO A 61 1.46 3.45 4.64
CA PRO A 61 2.05 2.20 4.17
C PRO A 61 3.45 1.95 4.76
N LEU A 62 4.28 3.00 4.80
CA LEU A 62 5.63 2.92 5.37
C LEU A 62 5.60 2.71 6.88
N ALA A 63 4.71 3.38 7.61
CA ALA A 63 4.54 3.15 9.04
C ALA A 63 4.15 1.69 9.34
N GLY A 64 3.24 1.13 8.54
CA GLY A 64 2.85 -0.28 8.62
C GLY A 64 4.03 -1.23 8.35
N LEU A 65 4.85 -0.94 7.34
CA LEU A 65 6.06 -1.72 7.03
C LEU A 65 7.02 -1.73 8.21
N VAL A 66 7.33 -0.56 8.76
CA VAL A 66 8.26 -0.43 9.89
C VAL A 66 7.77 -1.23 11.09
N ARG A 67 6.46 -1.16 11.41
CA ARG A 67 5.87 -1.95 12.50
C ARG A 67 6.09 -3.45 12.27
N ARG A 68 5.86 -3.93 11.05
CA ARG A 68 6.03 -5.35 10.71
C ARG A 68 7.48 -5.80 10.73
N LEU A 69 8.41 -4.97 10.29
CA LEU A 69 9.85 -5.25 10.40
C LEU A 69 10.26 -5.45 11.87
N VAL A 70 9.81 -4.55 12.76
CA VAL A 70 10.07 -4.65 14.20
C VAL A 70 9.41 -5.89 14.80
N ALA A 71 8.15 -6.15 14.49
CA ALA A 71 7.43 -7.35 14.95
C ALA A 71 8.15 -8.63 14.51
N ARG A 72 8.50 -8.73 13.23
CA ARG A 72 9.15 -9.90 12.65
C ARG A 72 10.52 -10.18 13.28
N ALA A 73 11.31 -9.15 13.52
CA ALA A 73 12.59 -9.28 14.23
C ALA A 73 12.43 -9.66 15.71
N GLY A 74 11.33 -9.24 16.34
CA GLY A 74 10.95 -9.65 17.69
C GLY A 74 10.39 -11.07 17.81
N GLY A 75 10.34 -11.83 16.70
CA GLY A 75 9.78 -13.19 16.68
C GLY A 75 8.25 -13.24 16.66
N THR A 76 7.58 -12.09 16.53
CA THR A 76 6.13 -12.02 16.35
C THR A 76 5.81 -11.90 14.86
N ALA A 77 5.22 -12.95 14.27
CA ALA A 77 4.76 -12.89 12.89
C ALA A 77 3.40 -12.19 12.84
N GLU A 78 3.33 -11.02 12.19
CA GLU A 78 2.06 -10.40 11.80
C GLU A 78 1.86 -10.59 10.29
N ASP A 79 0.86 -11.38 9.89
CA ASP A 79 0.44 -11.52 8.50
C ASP A 79 -0.20 -10.21 7.96
N GLY A 80 -0.08 -9.95 6.66
CA GLY A 80 -0.74 -8.81 5.98
C GLY A 80 0.18 -7.75 5.33
N LEU A 81 1.39 -8.11 4.88
CA LEU A 81 2.21 -7.20 4.05
C LEU A 81 1.53 -6.87 2.71
N ALA A 82 0.73 -7.81 2.18
CA ALA A 82 -0.05 -7.61 0.98
C ALA A 82 -1.05 -6.44 1.11
N ASP A 83 -1.65 -6.25 2.29
CA ASP A 83 -2.57 -5.13 2.57
C ASP A 83 -1.88 -3.77 2.51
N LEU A 84 -0.57 -3.74 2.79
CA LEU A 84 0.27 -2.54 2.67
C LEU A 84 0.81 -2.37 1.24
N GLY A 85 0.46 -3.24 0.32
CA GLY A 85 0.97 -3.25 -1.05
C GLY A 85 2.48 -3.48 -1.13
N ILE A 86 3.06 -4.16 -0.14
CA ILE A 86 4.50 -4.45 -0.10
C ILE A 86 4.69 -5.94 -0.36
N ALA A 87 5.68 -6.26 -1.20
CA ALA A 87 5.98 -7.64 -1.52
C ALA A 87 6.46 -8.39 -0.26
N PRO A 88 5.98 -9.63 0.00
CA PRO A 88 6.31 -10.35 1.24
C PRO A 88 7.81 -10.60 1.42
N ASP A 89 8.54 -10.79 0.31
CA ASP A 89 9.98 -11.02 0.27
C ASP A 89 10.80 -9.78 0.65
N PHE A 90 10.25 -8.57 0.48
CA PHE A 90 10.96 -7.32 0.81
C PHE A 90 11.37 -7.25 2.27
N VAL A 91 10.52 -7.71 3.19
CA VAL A 91 10.83 -7.70 4.63
C VAL A 91 12.01 -8.61 4.94
N GLU A 92 12.00 -9.83 4.42
CA GLU A 92 13.10 -10.79 4.65
C GLU A 92 14.40 -10.31 4.00
N GLU A 93 14.32 -9.69 2.81
CA GLU A 93 15.48 -9.12 2.12
C GLU A 93 16.12 -7.99 2.94
N VAL A 94 15.31 -7.05 3.45
CA VAL A 94 15.81 -5.94 4.29
C VAL A 94 16.38 -6.46 5.61
N LEU A 95 15.68 -7.37 6.29
CA LEU A 95 16.14 -7.91 7.58
C LEU A 95 17.41 -8.75 7.44
N GLY A 96 17.50 -9.55 6.38
CA GLY A 96 18.67 -10.39 6.10
C GLY A 96 19.92 -9.57 5.76
N ALA A 97 19.73 -8.42 5.11
CA ALA A 97 20.83 -7.56 4.70
C ALA A 97 21.22 -6.50 5.76
N LEU A 98 20.34 -6.17 6.71
CA LEU A 98 20.61 -5.20 7.77
C LEU A 98 21.48 -5.83 8.89
N ALA A 99 22.78 -5.61 8.82
CA ALA A 99 23.74 -6.09 9.82
C ALA A 99 23.57 -5.38 11.19
N PRO A 100 23.95 -6.02 12.31
CA PRO A 100 24.05 -5.35 13.61
C PRO A 100 24.92 -4.09 13.54
N GLY A 101 24.50 -3.03 14.23
CA GLY A 101 25.13 -1.71 14.21
C GLY A 101 24.75 -0.83 13.01
N HIS A 102 24.10 -1.37 11.98
CA HIS A 102 23.74 -0.64 10.76
C HIS A 102 22.35 0.00 10.85
N VAL A 103 22.07 0.88 9.89
CA VAL A 103 20.78 1.59 9.77
C VAL A 103 20.20 1.36 8.37
N ALA A 104 18.92 1.02 8.30
CA ALA A 104 18.14 1.06 7.07
C ALA A 104 17.36 2.39 6.99
N LEU A 105 17.60 3.15 5.93
CA LEU A 105 16.71 4.22 5.49
C LEU A 105 15.62 3.61 4.63
N LEU A 106 14.36 3.74 5.08
CA LEU A 106 13.19 3.30 4.35
C LEU A 106 12.45 4.53 3.81
N ALA A 107 12.17 4.55 2.52
CA ALA A 107 11.46 5.65 1.88
C ALA A 107 10.36 5.12 0.96
N GLU A 108 9.18 5.71 1.04
CA GLU A 108 8.16 5.56 0.01
C GLU A 108 8.26 6.78 -0.92
N VAL A 109 8.51 6.53 -2.20
CA VAL A 109 8.79 7.59 -3.17
C VAL A 109 8.04 7.42 -4.48
N GLU A 110 7.73 8.51 -5.16
CA GLU A 110 7.49 8.51 -6.61
C GLU A 110 8.76 9.03 -7.29
N GLU A 111 9.42 8.20 -8.09
CA GLU A 111 10.59 8.62 -8.85
C GLU A 111 10.17 9.15 -10.22
N HIS A 112 10.31 10.46 -10.42
CA HIS A 112 10.07 11.10 -11.71
C HIS A 112 11.24 10.88 -12.67
N TRP A 113 12.42 10.62 -12.11
CA TRP A 113 13.65 10.31 -12.84
C TRP A 113 14.56 9.38 -12.01
N PHE A 114 14.43 8.07 -12.23
CA PHE A 114 15.16 7.05 -11.45
C PHE A 114 16.69 7.18 -11.53
N VAL A 115 17.26 7.61 -12.67
CA VAL A 115 18.72 7.81 -12.82
C VAL A 115 19.25 8.86 -11.83
N ALA A 116 18.48 9.92 -11.58
CA ALA A 116 18.86 10.94 -10.59
C ALA A 116 18.74 10.43 -9.15
N GLY A 117 17.78 9.52 -8.89
CA GLY A 117 17.67 8.80 -7.63
C GLY A 117 18.85 7.87 -7.40
N ASP A 118 19.19 7.05 -8.39
CA ASP A 118 20.34 6.14 -8.35
C ASP A 118 21.65 6.89 -8.16
N ALA A 119 21.86 8.00 -8.88
CA ALA A 119 23.04 8.84 -8.72
C ALA A 119 23.13 9.46 -7.33
N ALA A 120 22.00 9.86 -6.73
CA ALA A 120 21.99 10.38 -5.36
C ALA A 120 22.32 9.29 -4.33
N LEU A 121 21.89 8.04 -4.58
CA LEU A 121 22.11 6.93 -3.67
C LEU A 121 23.47 6.23 -3.85
N ALA A 122 24.10 6.35 -5.03
CA ALA A 122 25.39 5.73 -5.35
C ALA A 122 26.53 6.17 -4.41
N ALA A 123 26.44 7.36 -3.83
CA ALA A 123 27.43 7.89 -2.90
C ALA A 123 27.46 7.17 -1.53
N PHE A 124 26.45 6.36 -1.21
CA PHE A 124 26.30 5.78 0.12
C PHE A 124 26.90 4.39 0.29
N GLU A 125 27.52 3.80 -0.76
CA GLU A 125 28.11 2.43 -0.79
C GLU A 125 27.20 1.31 -0.25
N GLY A 126 25.94 1.64 0.05
CA GLY A 126 24.95 0.77 0.62
C GLY A 126 24.24 -0.04 -0.45
N SER A 127 23.79 -1.23 -0.09
CA SER A 127 22.86 -1.96 -0.95
C SER A 127 21.52 -1.22 -0.96
N VAL A 128 21.05 -0.89 -2.15
CA VAL A 128 19.72 -0.32 -2.37
C VAL A 128 18.77 -1.44 -2.77
N ILE A 129 17.77 -1.70 -1.93
CA ILE A 129 16.68 -2.61 -2.25
C ILE A 129 15.49 -1.76 -2.68
N ARG A 130 15.08 -1.86 -3.94
CA ARG A 130 13.95 -1.12 -4.51
C ARG A 130 12.86 -2.08 -4.92
N ARG A 131 11.62 -1.84 -4.47
CA ARG A 131 10.44 -2.62 -4.87
C ARG A 131 9.28 -1.71 -5.23
N ARG A 132 8.62 -2.02 -6.34
CA ARG A 132 7.34 -1.39 -6.69
C ARG A 132 6.26 -1.82 -5.71
N ARG A 133 5.39 -0.88 -5.29
CA ARG A 133 4.20 -1.26 -4.53
C ARG A 133 3.27 -2.11 -5.39
N LEU A 134 2.85 -3.25 -4.83
CA LEU A 134 1.89 -4.16 -5.42
C LEU A 134 0.48 -3.72 -5.05
N HIS A 135 -0.44 -3.74 -6.00
CA HIS A 135 -1.86 -3.46 -5.77
C HIS A 135 -2.70 -4.74 -5.88
N ARG A 136 -2.16 -5.87 -5.39
CA ARG A 136 -2.72 -7.22 -5.60
C ARG A 136 -4.07 -7.47 -4.91
N GLY A 137 -4.45 -6.65 -3.93
CA GLY A 137 -5.69 -6.86 -3.18
C GLY A 137 -6.97 -6.73 -4.00
N GLU A 138 -6.97 -5.89 -5.05
CA GLU A 138 -8.21 -5.56 -5.77
C GLU A 138 -8.70 -6.68 -6.67
N ASP A 139 -7.79 -7.32 -7.42
CA ASP A 139 -8.12 -8.45 -8.29
C ASP A 139 -8.58 -9.66 -7.46
N TRP A 140 -7.96 -9.85 -6.28
CA TRP A 140 -8.40 -10.86 -5.32
C TRP A 140 -9.79 -10.55 -4.77
N ILE A 141 -10.06 -9.32 -4.31
CA ILE A 141 -11.39 -8.91 -3.81
C ILE A 141 -12.47 -9.13 -4.89
N ALA A 142 -12.22 -8.70 -6.13
CA ALA A 142 -13.17 -8.86 -7.22
C ALA A 142 -13.45 -10.33 -7.54
N SER A 143 -12.40 -11.18 -7.53
CA SER A 143 -12.54 -12.62 -7.70
C SER A 143 -13.33 -13.26 -6.56
N GLU A 144 -13.02 -12.91 -5.32
CA GLU A 144 -13.63 -13.50 -4.13
C GLU A 144 -15.13 -13.13 -4.02
N VAL A 145 -15.48 -11.86 -4.32
CA VAL A 145 -16.89 -11.44 -4.43
C VAL A 145 -17.61 -12.24 -5.51
N SER A 146 -17.01 -12.41 -6.69
CA SER A 146 -17.63 -13.16 -7.79
C SER A 146 -17.84 -14.64 -7.45
N VAL A 147 -16.93 -15.25 -6.71
CA VAL A 147 -17.06 -16.65 -6.27
C VAL A 147 -18.18 -16.78 -5.25
N LEU A 148 -18.19 -15.92 -4.23
CA LEU A 148 -19.21 -15.96 -3.18
C LEU A 148 -20.62 -15.67 -3.71
N ASP A 149 -20.78 -14.72 -4.64
CA ASP A 149 -22.05 -14.47 -5.31
C ASP A 149 -22.56 -15.71 -6.08
N ALA A 150 -21.68 -16.35 -6.87
CA ALA A 150 -22.05 -17.56 -7.60
C ALA A 150 -22.40 -18.74 -6.67
N GLU A 151 -21.65 -18.90 -5.57
CA GLU A 151 -21.95 -19.92 -4.55
C GLU A 151 -23.30 -19.66 -3.87
N LEU A 152 -23.62 -18.41 -3.52
CA LEU A 152 -24.91 -18.04 -2.93
C LEU A 152 -26.07 -18.35 -3.87
N GLN A 153 -25.98 -17.95 -5.14
CA GLN A 153 -27.02 -18.25 -6.13
C GLN A 153 -27.22 -19.76 -6.33
N ALA A 154 -26.14 -20.56 -6.27
CA ALA A 154 -26.23 -22.00 -6.38
C ALA A 154 -26.89 -22.62 -5.13
N LEU A 155 -26.55 -22.13 -3.94
CA LEU A 155 -27.14 -22.59 -2.68
C LEU A 155 -28.61 -22.22 -2.57
N GLU A 156 -29.02 -21.04 -3.04
CA GLU A 156 -30.42 -20.61 -3.07
C GLU A 156 -31.26 -21.54 -3.93
N ARG A 157 -30.84 -21.80 -5.18
CA ARG A 157 -31.53 -22.77 -6.07
C ARG A 157 -31.56 -24.17 -5.46
N ALA A 158 -30.46 -24.62 -4.86
CA ALA A 158 -30.42 -25.93 -4.23
C ALA A 158 -31.33 -26.03 -2.99
N ALA A 159 -31.59 -24.91 -2.30
CA ALA A 159 -32.50 -24.87 -1.16
C ALA A 159 -33.97 -24.98 -1.60
N GLU A 160 -34.33 -24.48 -2.78
CA GLU A 160 -35.68 -24.60 -3.37
C GLU A 160 -36.04 -26.06 -3.66
N ASP A 161 -35.07 -26.84 -4.16
CA ASP A 161 -35.26 -28.26 -4.52
C ASP A 161 -35.07 -29.23 -3.34
N ALA A 162 -34.49 -28.77 -2.23
CA ALA A 162 -34.17 -29.61 -1.08
C ALA A 162 -35.29 -29.63 -0.03
N ALA A 163 -35.38 -30.74 0.71
CA ALA A 163 -36.32 -30.89 1.83
C ALA A 163 -35.61 -31.33 3.11
N GLY A 164 -36.27 -31.10 4.25
CA GLY A 164 -35.84 -31.60 5.56
C GLY A 164 -34.45 -31.12 5.99
N ASP A 165 -33.62 -32.06 6.46
CA ASP A 165 -32.30 -31.76 7.01
C ASP A 165 -31.33 -31.21 5.96
N LEU A 166 -31.45 -31.62 4.68
CA LEU A 166 -30.62 -31.12 3.59
C LEU A 166 -30.91 -29.63 3.32
N ALA A 167 -32.18 -29.25 3.24
CA ALA A 167 -32.58 -27.84 3.09
C ALA A 167 -32.09 -26.97 4.25
N THR A 168 -32.07 -27.52 5.47
CA THR A 168 -31.54 -26.84 6.65
C THR A 168 -30.02 -26.66 6.56
N ALA A 169 -29.29 -27.67 6.09
CA ALA A 169 -27.84 -27.58 5.92
C ALA A 169 -27.43 -26.59 4.82
N ILE A 170 -28.14 -26.58 3.69
CA ILE A 170 -27.91 -25.64 2.58
C ILE A 170 -28.15 -24.20 3.04
N ARG A 171 -29.27 -23.92 3.72
CA ARG A 171 -29.57 -22.59 4.26
C ARG A 171 -28.51 -22.12 5.26
N ARG A 172 -28.04 -22.99 6.14
CA ARG A 172 -26.94 -22.65 7.08
C ARG A 172 -25.65 -22.28 6.35
N ARG A 173 -25.32 -22.98 5.27
CA ARG A 173 -24.15 -22.64 4.45
C ARG A 173 -24.34 -21.29 3.75
N ALA A 174 -25.50 -21.05 3.16
CA ALA A 174 -25.83 -19.77 2.54
C ALA A 174 -25.69 -18.60 3.53
N THR A 175 -26.24 -18.72 4.75
CA THR A 175 -26.06 -17.71 5.80
C THR A 175 -24.58 -17.46 6.12
N ALA A 176 -23.76 -18.51 6.22
CA ALA A 176 -22.34 -18.35 6.49
C ALA A 176 -21.61 -17.62 5.35
N ASP A 177 -21.95 -17.90 4.09
CA ASP A 177 -21.33 -17.26 2.94
C ASP A 177 -21.82 -15.80 2.78
N ARG A 178 -23.07 -15.48 3.12
CA ARG A 178 -23.54 -14.08 3.22
C ARG A 178 -22.80 -13.28 4.27
N VAL A 179 -22.54 -13.86 5.45
CA VAL A 179 -21.74 -13.20 6.50
C VAL A 179 -20.32 -12.91 5.99
N ARG A 180 -19.70 -13.83 5.25
CA ARG A 180 -18.39 -13.60 4.64
C ARG A 180 -18.43 -12.50 3.59
N LEU A 181 -19.43 -12.52 2.71
CA LEU A 181 -19.61 -11.52 1.67
C LEU A 181 -19.82 -10.12 2.26
N ALA A 182 -20.65 -10.00 3.30
CA ALA A 182 -20.85 -8.74 4.02
C ALA A 182 -19.56 -8.24 4.68
N ALA A 183 -18.78 -9.13 5.31
CA ALA A 183 -17.49 -8.77 5.89
C ALA A 183 -16.47 -8.32 4.82
N LEU A 184 -16.47 -8.96 3.65
CA LEU A 184 -15.62 -8.58 2.52
C LEU A 184 -16.03 -7.22 1.94
N ALA A 185 -17.33 -6.96 1.76
CA ALA A 185 -17.85 -5.67 1.31
C ALA A 185 -17.44 -4.54 2.26
N ALA A 186 -17.65 -4.71 3.57
CA ALA A 186 -17.27 -3.72 4.57
C ALA A 186 -15.76 -3.43 4.58
N ARG A 187 -14.91 -4.46 4.44
CA ARG A 187 -13.45 -4.28 4.31
C ARG A 187 -13.07 -3.54 3.02
N THR A 188 -13.82 -3.78 1.95
CA THR A 188 -13.61 -3.13 0.66
C THR A 188 -13.97 -1.64 0.73
N ASP A 189 -15.06 -1.28 1.42
CA ASP A 189 -15.42 0.12 1.67
C ASP A 189 -14.35 0.87 2.48
N VAL A 190 -13.82 0.23 3.54
CA VAL A 190 -12.70 0.80 4.31
C VAL A 190 -11.46 1.00 3.42
N SER A 191 -11.18 0.04 2.55
CA SER A 191 -10.05 0.13 1.61
C SER A 191 -10.23 1.24 0.56
N LEU A 192 -11.46 1.45 0.10
CA LEU A 192 -11.80 2.53 -0.83
C LEU A 192 -11.63 3.91 -0.17
N ALA A 193 -12.10 4.08 1.06
CA ALA A 193 -11.91 5.31 1.82
C ALA A 193 -10.41 5.60 2.06
N ALA A 194 -9.65 4.58 2.46
CA ALA A 194 -8.20 4.69 2.65
C ALA A 194 -7.48 5.07 1.35
N LEU A 195 -7.87 4.50 0.21
CA LEU A 195 -7.34 4.87 -1.11
C LEU A 195 -7.59 6.35 -1.42
N HIS A 196 -8.80 6.85 -1.17
CA HIS A 196 -9.14 8.25 -1.43
C HIS A 196 -8.32 9.21 -0.56
N ASP A 197 -8.16 8.89 0.72
CA ASP A 197 -7.36 9.70 1.64
C ASP A 197 -5.86 9.68 1.28
N GLU A 198 -5.32 8.51 0.93
CA GLU A 198 -3.95 8.33 0.45
C GLU A 198 -3.70 9.18 -0.81
N VAL A 199 -4.57 9.05 -1.82
CA VAL A 199 -4.45 9.79 -3.09
C VAL A 199 -4.58 11.30 -2.85
N ARG A 200 -5.55 11.74 -2.04
CA ARG A 200 -5.73 13.17 -1.72
C ARG A 200 -4.47 13.75 -1.09
N ALA A 201 -3.91 13.06 -0.10
CA ALA A 201 -2.72 13.52 0.61
C ALA A 201 -1.46 13.55 -0.29
N ARG A 202 -1.31 12.56 -1.18
CA ARG A 202 -0.20 12.52 -2.15
C ARG A 202 -0.32 13.59 -3.23
N LEU A 203 -1.52 13.81 -3.78
CA LEU A 203 -1.77 14.89 -4.74
C LEU A 203 -1.45 16.25 -4.12
N ALA A 204 -1.85 16.50 -2.86
CA ALA A 204 -1.51 17.73 -2.17
C ALA A 204 0.00 17.94 -1.99
N LEU A 205 0.79 16.87 -1.87
CA LEU A 205 2.26 16.98 -1.83
C LEU A 205 2.83 17.30 -3.21
N LEU A 206 2.37 16.61 -4.26
CA LEU A 206 2.78 16.89 -5.64
C LEU A 206 2.40 18.31 -6.08
N ASP A 207 1.22 18.81 -5.72
CA ASP A 207 0.78 20.17 -6.02
C ASP A 207 1.62 21.23 -5.28
N ARG A 208 2.06 20.94 -4.05
CA ARG A 208 3.02 21.81 -3.34
C ARG A 208 4.36 21.85 -4.06
N GLN A 209 4.88 20.69 -4.44
CA GLN A 209 6.15 20.58 -5.14
C GLN A 209 6.11 21.25 -6.52
N PHE A 210 4.99 21.11 -7.25
CA PHE A 210 4.74 21.77 -8.52
C PHE A 210 4.84 23.31 -8.39
N ARG A 211 4.18 23.88 -7.38
CA ARG A 211 4.24 25.32 -7.10
C ARG A 211 5.62 25.80 -6.66
N GLN A 212 6.37 24.98 -5.92
CA GLN A 212 7.74 25.32 -5.54
C GLN A 212 8.68 25.35 -6.75
N ALA A 213 8.53 24.43 -7.69
CA ALA A 213 9.30 24.42 -8.93
C ALA A 213 9.04 25.67 -9.80
N ASP A 214 7.79 26.15 -9.81
CA ASP A 214 7.40 27.40 -10.49
C ASP A 214 8.15 28.62 -9.93
N MET A 215 8.14 28.75 -8.60
CA MET A 215 8.77 29.86 -7.88
C MET A 215 10.31 29.83 -7.94
N ALA A 216 10.90 28.64 -8.10
CA ALA A 216 12.36 28.46 -8.19
C ALA A 216 12.95 28.82 -9.57
N GLY A 217 12.11 29.19 -10.54
CA GLY A 217 12.55 29.65 -11.86
C GLY A 217 13.10 28.51 -12.72
N ASP A 218 12.47 27.34 -12.72
CA ASP A 218 12.75 26.26 -13.69
C ASP A 218 12.52 26.76 -15.12
N VAL A 219 13.58 27.31 -15.73
CA VAL A 219 13.57 28.09 -16.99
C VAL A 219 12.96 27.30 -18.18
N ARG A 220 12.89 25.97 -18.08
CA ARG A 220 12.31 25.09 -19.12
C ARG A 220 11.02 24.38 -18.69
N GLY A 221 10.62 24.49 -17.43
CA GLY A 221 9.45 23.79 -16.88
C GLY A 221 9.52 22.26 -16.96
N GLU A 222 10.69 21.66 -17.18
CA GLU A 222 10.84 20.21 -17.31
C GLU A 222 10.42 19.49 -16.03
N THR A 223 10.70 20.09 -14.87
CA THR A 223 10.31 19.56 -13.56
C THR A 223 8.80 19.61 -13.39
N GLN A 224 8.18 20.74 -13.77
CA GLN A 224 6.72 20.90 -13.75
C GLN A 224 6.02 19.89 -14.66
N VAL A 225 6.54 19.66 -15.87
CA VAL A 225 6.00 18.66 -16.81
C VAL A 225 6.05 17.26 -16.19
N ARG A 226 7.16 16.89 -15.55
CA ARG A 226 7.30 15.58 -14.87
C ARG A 226 6.31 15.42 -13.71
N ILE A 227 6.19 16.44 -12.85
CA ILE A 227 5.26 16.43 -11.72
C ILE A 227 3.80 16.39 -12.21
N ALA A 228 3.45 17.16 -13.24
CA ALA A 228 2.12 17.15 -13.84
C ALA A 228 1.75 15.78 -14.43
N LEU A 229 2.71 15.12 -15.09
CA LEU A 229 2.53 13.76 -15.60
C LEU A 229 2.32 12.75 -14.46
N SER A 230 3.05 12.89 -13.35
CA SER A 230 2.83 12.09 -12.14
C SER A 230 1.43 12.29 -11.57
N ILE A 231 0.98 13.53 -11.43
CA ILE A 231 -0.38 13.87 -10.98
C ILE A 231 -1.43 13.19 -11.87
N ALA A 232 -1.28 13.30 -13.20
CA ALA A 232 -2.20 12.70 -14.15
C ALA A 232 -2.22 11.16 -14.03
N ARG A 233 -1.06 10.52 -13.94
CA ARG A 233 -0.94 9.06 -13.76
C ARG A 233 -1.57 8.60 -12.44
N MET A 234 -1.33 9.33 -11.36
CA MET A 234 -1.87 9.00 -10.04
C MET A 234 -3.39 9.10 -10.02
N ARG A 235 -3.97 10.16 -10.62
CA ARG A 235 -5.43 10.31 -10.77
C ARG A 235 -6.03 9.19 -11.62
N ALA A 236 -5.43 8.89 -12.77
CA ALA A 236 -5.91 7.84 -13.66
C ALA A 236 -5.88 6.45 -13.00
N GLU A 237 -4.83 6.15 -12.23
CA GLU A 237 -4.75 4.90 -11.49
C GLU A 237 -5.75 4.86 -10.34
N ALA A 238 -5.86 5.93 -9.55
CA ALA A 238 -6.84 6.02 -8.46
C ALA A 238 -8.27 5.83 -8.95
N GLU A 239 -8.62 6.38 -10.12
CA GLU A 239 -9.95 6.19 -10.71
C GLU A 239 -10.18 4.73 -11.10
N ARG A 240 -9.22 4.11 -11.83
CA ARG A 240 -9.30 2.68 -12.20
C ARG A 240 -9.53 1.79 -10.99
N ARG A 241 -8.76 2.03 -9.93
CA ARG A 241 -8.83 1.30 -8.66
C ARG A 241 -10.17 1.52 -7.96
N SER A 242 -10.61 2.78 -7.88
CA SER A 242 -11.89 3.14 -7.26
C SER A 242 -13.10 2.54 -7.99
N VAL A 243 -13.07 2.47 -9.32
CA VAL A 243 -14.12 1.83 -10.12
C VAL A 243 -14.19 0.33 -9.83
N ARG A 244 -13.03 -0.36 -9.79
CA ARG A 244 -13.00 -1.81 -9.49
C ARG A 244 -13.54 -2.13 -8.10
N LEU A 245 -13.08 -1.40 -7.08
CA LEU A 245 -13.51 -1.62 -5.69
C LEU A 245 -15.01 -1.32 -5.52
N ARG A 246 -15.50 -0.21 -6.09
CA ARG A 246 -16.94 0.11 -6.06
C ARG A 246 -17.78 -0.98 -6.70
N ARG A 247 -17.37 -1.47 -7.88
CA ARG A 247 -18.08 -2.56 -8.55
C ARG A 247 -18.13 -3.83 -7.71
N ALA A 248 -17.04 -4.18 -7.02
CA ALA A 248 -17.03 -5.33 -6.12
C ALA A 248 -18.01 -5.15 -4.94
N VAL A 249 -18.08 -3.95 -4.37
CA VAL A 249 -19.07 -3.63 -3.32
C VAL A 249 -20.49 -3.69 -3.85
N GLU A 250 -20.76 -3.12 -5.03
CA GLU A 250 -22.09 -3.13 -5.66
C GLU A 250 -22.59 -4.56 -5.90
N VAL A 251 -21.74 -5.44 -6.44
CA VAL A 251 -22.08 -6.86 -6.65
C VAL A 251 -22.37 -7.54 -5.31
N ALA A 252 -21.52 -7.32 -4.30
CA ALA A 252 -21.73 -7.89 -2.97
C ALA A 252 -23.06 -7.41 -2.35
N GLN A 253 -23.38 -6.13 -2.48
CA GLN A 253 -24.64 -5.55 -1.98
C GLN A 253 -25.87 -6.10 -2.70
N GLN A 254 -25.79 -6.31 -4.02
CA GLN A 254 -26.87 -6.92 -4.80
C GLN A 254 -27.14 -8.35 -4.31
N ALA A 255 -26.10 -9.16 -4.15
CA ALA A 255 -26.21 -10.53 -3.65
C ALA A 255 -26.69 -10.62 -2.19
N LEU A 256 -26.47 -9.57 -1.38
CA LEU A 256 -27.01 -9.49 -0.02
C LEU A 256 -28.45 -8.95 0.02
N GLY A 257 -28.87 -8.20 -1.00
CA GLY A 257 -30.19 -7.59 -1.11
C GLY A 257 -31.23 -8.43 -1.84
N THR A 258 -30.88 -9.61 -2.35
CA THR A 258 -31.81 -10.55 -3.00
C THR A 258 -32.73 -11.31 -2.02
N GLU A 259 -32.64 -11.05 -0.71
CA GLU A 259 -33.64 -11.50 0.27
C GLU A 259 -34.65 -10.40 0.61
N ASP A 260 -35.77 -10.38 -0.14
CA ASP A 260 -37.10 -10.23 0.47
C ASP A 260 -38.20 -10.71 -0.51
N PRO A 261 -38.60 -11.99 -0.44
CA PRO A 261 -40.01 -12.33 -0.48
C PRO A 261 -40.44 -12.51 0.97
N GLU A 262 -40.94 -11.44 1.60
CA GLU A 262 -41.77 -11.59 2.78
C GLU A 262 -42.92 -12.54 2.42
N ASP A 263 -43.01 -13.62 3.19
CA ASP A 263 -44.14 -14.53 3.24
C ASP A 263 -45.46 -13.73 3.34
N GLY A 264 -46.32 -13.89 2.32
CA GLY A 264 -47.71 -13.47 2.31
C GLY A 264 -48.56 -14.41 1.46
#